data_AF-A0A256Z5J0-F1
#
_entry.id   AF-A0A256Z5J0-F1
#
_cell.length_a   1.000
_cell.length_b   1.000
_cell.length_c   1.000
_cell.angle_alpha   90.00
_cell.angle_beta   90.00
_cell.angle_gamma   90.00
#
_symmetry.space_group_name_H-M   'P 1'
#
loop_
_entity.id
_entity.type
_entity.pdbx_description
1 polymer ?
#
loop_
_entity_poly.entity_id
_entity_poly.type
_entity_poly.pdbx_seq_one_letter_code
_entity_poly.pdbx_strand_id
1 'polypeptide(L)'
;MIWLKITVWERSLSEDYLRWASQIGVDGIDIHNPLNVPGVKERGYADPEKLARMKRKLQAANLNIYRVTLPETPNFFRGKPEGEKEVENLCKTIMALGEASIPIARPLLRGTPGVFMTHIAEHRGGYKMRAYDLHAAKQRQPGKL
;
A
#
# COMPACT_ATOMS: atom_id res chain seq x y z
N MET A 1 7.92 27.47 3.95
CA MET A 1 8.37 26.35 4.80
C MET A 1 7.68 25.09 4.29
N ILE A 2 8.41 24.15 3.67
CA ILE A 2 7.81 22.91 3.13
C ILE A 2 7.71 21.92 4.30
N TRP A 3 6.49 21.52 4.65
CA TRP A 3 6.24 20.49 5.66
C TRP A 3 6.32 19.10 5.01
N LEU A 4 7.40 18.37 5.27
CA LEU A 4 7.53 16.97 4.86
C LEU A 4 6.72 16.08 5.82
N LYS A 5 5.99 15.11 5.27
CA LYS A 5 5.27 14.10 6.05
C LYS A 5 6.02 12.77 6.04
N ILE A 6 6.27 12.24 7.22
CA ILE A 6 6.95 10.96 7.43
C ILE A 6 5.91 9.89 7.68
N THR A 7 5.96 8.80 6.92
CA THR A 7 5.00 7.70 7.05
C THR A 7 5.67 6.34 7.15
N VAL A 8 4.94 5.39 7.72
CA VAL A 8 5.29 3.96 7.72
C VAL A 8 4.20 3.16 7.02
N TRP A 9 4.51 1.93 6.59
CA TRP A 9 3.53 1.05 5.98
C TRP A 9 2.47 0.59 6.98
N GLU A 10 1.30 0.16 6.50
CA GLU A 10 0.12 -0.13 7.31
C GLU A 10 0.27 -1.33 8.27
N ARG A 11 1.08 -2.33 7.92
CA ARG A 11 1.24 -3.58 8.70
C ARG A 11 -0.11 -4.12 9.17
N SER A 12 -0.30 -4.34 10.48
CA SER A 12 -1.53 -4.89 11.07
C SER A 12 -2.54 -3.82 11.53
N LEU A 13 -2.10 -2.56 11.66
CA LEU A 13 -2.87 -1.49 12.32
C LEU A 13 -3.44 -1.91 13.70
N SER A 14 -2.76 -2.81 14.41
CA SER A 14 -3.11 -3.16 15.80
C SER A 14 -2.82 -2.00 16.75
N GLU A 15 -3.39 -2.01 17.95
CA GLU A 15 -3.14 -0.95 18.94
C GLU A 15 -1.65 -0.81 19.27
N ASP A 16 -0.95 -1.94 19.45
CA ASP A 16 0.50 -1.94 19.66
C ASP A 16 1.25 -1.29 18.51
N TYR A 17 0.85 -1.56 17.26
CA TYR A 17 1.49 -0.98 16.09
C TYR A 17 1.24 0.52 15.99
N LEU A 18 0.01 0.97 16.23
CA LEU A 18 -0.35 2.39 16.20
C LEU A 18 0.34 3.16 17.33
N ARG A 19 0.42 2.57 18.52
CA ARG A 19 1.19 3.13 19.65
C ARG A 19 2.67 3.26 19.29
N TRP A 20 3.29 2.20 18.76
CA TRP A 20 4.68 2.24 18.31
C TRP A 20 4.91 3.32 17.25
N ALA A 21 4.06 3.38 16.22
CA ALA A 21 4.18 4.36 15.15
C ALA A 21 4.08 5.80 15.69
N SER A 22 3.13 6.04 16.59
CA SER A 22 2.99 7.33 17.27
C SER A 22 4.24 7.69 18.09
N GLN A 23 4.80 6.73 18.84
CA GLN A 23 5.98 6.94 19.69
C GLN A 23 7.26 7.25 18.90
N ILE A 24 7.44 6.69 17.70
CA ILE A 24 8.59 7.01 16.84
C ILE A 24 8.43 8.34 16.08
N GLY A 25 7.30 9.03 16.26
CA GLY A 25 7.08 10.40 15.75
C GLY A 25 6.74 10.50 14.26
N VAL A 26 6.20 9.44 13.65
CA VAL A 26 5.72 9.52 12.26
C VAL A 26 4.42 10.29 12.18
N ASP A 27 4.16 10.97 11.07
CA ASP A 27 2.90 11.69 10.85
C ASP A 27 1.73 10.74 10.52
N GLY A 28 2.02 9.55 9.99
CA GLY A 28 0.96 8.65 9.57
C GLY A 28 1.36 7.39 8.84
N ILE A 29 0.38 6.85 8.14
CA ILE A 29 0.42 5.57 7.46
C ILE A 29 0.35 5.77 5.95
N ASP A 30 1.16 4.97 5.25
CA ASP A 30 1.07 4.68 3.83
C ASP A 30 0.46 3.28 3.66
N ILE A 31 -0.71 3.17 3.00
CA ILE A 31 -1.29 1.88 2.63
C ILE A 31 -0.59 1.38 1.35
N HIS A 32 0.40 0.53 1.55
CA HIS A 32 1.21 -0.03 0.47
C HIS A 32 0.47 -1.12 -0.31
N ASN A 33 -0.25 -2.01 0.37
CA ASN A 33 -1.01 -3.08 -0.27
C ASN A 33 -2.45 -2.62 -0.54
N PRO A 34 -2.90 -2.55 -1.82
CA PRO A 34 -4.27 -2.14 -2.14
C PRO A 34 -5.34 -3.05 -1.50
N LEU A 35 -5.03 -4.32 -1.24
CA LEU A 35 -5.97 -5.25 -0.61
C LEU A 35 -6.23 -4.94 0.88
N ASN A 36 -5.39 -4.11 1.50
CA ASN A 36 -5.59 -3.64 2.87
C ASN A 36 -6.53 -2.41 2.94
N VAL A 37 -6.89 -1.82 1.80
CA VAL A 37 -7.93 -0.79 1.74
C VAL A 37 -9.29 -1.47 1.98
N PRO A 38 -10.07 -1.05 2.99
CA PRO A 38 -11.34 -1.69 3.30
C PRO A 38 -12.26 -1.78 2.07
N GLY A 39 -12.84 -2.96 1.80
CA GLY A 39 -13.73 -3.20 0.66
C GLY A 39 -13.01 -3.69 -0.60
N VAL A 40 -11.73 -3.33 -0.82
CA VAL A 40 -11.06 -3.68 -2.08
C VAL A 40 -10.97 -5.19 -2.27
N LYS A 41 -10.64 -5.94 -1.21
CA LYS A 41 -10.51 -7.40 -1.30
C LYS A 41 -11.85 -8.10 -1.59
N GLU A 42 -12.95 -7.59 -1.05
CA GLU A 42 -14.26 -8.25 -1.13
C GLU A 42 -15.02 -7.93 -2.42
N ARG A 43 -14.88 -6.71 -2.96
CA ARG A 43 -15.68 -6.22 -4.10
C ARG A 43 -14.88 -5.51 -5.19
N GLY A 44 -13.57 -5.38 -5.02
CA GLY A 44 -12.67 -4.75 -5.99
C GLY A 44 -12.48 -3.24 -5.83
N TYR A 45 -13.24 -2.58 -4.95
CA TYR A 45 -13.16 -1.13 -4.71
C TYR A 45 -13.38 -0.77 -3.25
N ALA A 46 -12.87 0.41 -2.85
CA ALA A 46 -12.92 0.84 -1.46
C ALA A 46 -14.33 1.02 -0.89
N ASP A 47 -14.43 0.88 0.42
CA ASP A 47 -15.61 1.15 1.23
C ASP A 47 -15.49 2.47 1.96
N PRO A 48 -16.21 3.53 1.51
CA PRO A 48 -16.09 4.86 2.10
C PRO A 48 -16.30 4.85 3.61
N GLU A 49 -17.30 4.13 4.10
CA GLU A 49 -17.59 4.10 5.53
C GLU A 49 -16.52 3.35 6.32
N LYS A 50 -16.09 2.17 5.84
CA LYS A 50 -15.04 1.39 6.52
C LYS A 50 -13.70 2.12 6.45
N LEU A 51 -13.42 2.81 5.35
CA LEU A 51 -12.25 3.66 5.19
C LEU A 51 -12.29 4.85 6.16
N ALA A 52 -13.43 5.52 6.31
CA ALA A 52 -13.62 6.59 7.28
C ALA A 52 -13.50 6.10 8.73
N ARG A 53 -14.01 4.90 9.04
CA ARG A 53 -13.79 4.23 10.35
C ARG A 53 -12.31 3.96 10.60
N MET A 54 -11.59 3.42 9.61
CA MET A 54 -10.15 3.21 9.68
C MET A 54 -9.40 4.54 9.91
N LYS A 55 -9.69 5.60 9.14
CA LYS A 55 -9.06 6.90 9.30
C LYS A 55 -9.26 7.48 10.71
N ARG A 56 -10.48 7.40 11.26
CA ARG A 56 -10.77 7.83 12.64
C ARG A 56 -9.96 7.07 13.68
N LYS A 57 -9.79 5.76 13.51
CA LYS A 57 -8.92 4.93 14.37
C LYS A 57 -7.48 5.45 14.38
N LEU A 58 -6.93 5.79 13.22
CA LEU A 58 -5.57 6.35 13.11
C LEU A 58 -5.48 7.74 13.75
N GLN A 59 -6.49 8.60 13.54
CA GLN A 59 -6.54 9.93 14.13
C GLN A 59 -6.58 9.89 15.67
N ALA A 60 -7.26 8.91 16.26
CA ALA A 60 -7.25 8.69 17.70
C ALA A 60 -5.84 8.35 18.26
N ALA A 61 -4.93 7.87 17.40
CA ALA A 61 -3.52 7.63 17.73
C ALA A 61 -2.58 8.78 17.31
N ASN A 62 -3.14 9.95 16.96
CA ASN A 62 -2.43 11.11 16.40
C ASN A 62 -1.70 10.80 15.07
N LEU A 63 -2.25 9.88 14.27
CA LEU A 63 -1.75 9.48 12.96
C LEU A 63 -2.78 9.81 11.87
N ASN A 64 -2.33 9.90 10.63
CA ASN A 64 -3.24 10.07 9.47
C ASN A 64 -2.92 9.07 8.35
N ILE A 65 -3.75 9.04 7.29
CA ILE A 65 -3.45 8.33 6.04
C ILE A 65 -3.06 9.37 5.00
N TYR A 66 -1.84 9.30 4.49
CA TYR A 66 -1.35 10.25 3.50
C TYR A 66 -1.29 9.67 2.09
N ARG A 67 -1.01 8.37 1.98
CA ARG A 67 -0.83 7.69 0.70
C ARG A 67 -1.56 6.36 0.70
N VAL A 68 -2.23 6.06 -0.40
CA VAL A 68 -2.85 4.77 -0.65
C VAL A 68 -2.42 4.28 -2.02
N THR A 69 -2.03 3.01 -2.11
CA THR A 69 -1.86 2.33 -3.39
C THR A 69 -3.22 1.88 -3.91
N LEU A 70 -3.54 2.27 -5.14
CA LEU A 70 -4.81 1.92 -5.78
C LEU A 70 -4.85 0.44 -6.18
N PRO A 71 -6.06 -0.17 -6.26
CA PRO A 71 -6.22 -1.50 -6.84
C PRO A 71 -5.69 -1.54 -8.27
N GLU A 72 -5.14 -2.69 -8.68
CA GLU A 72 -4.61 -2.89 -10.03
C GLU A 72 -5.73 -3.04 -11.07
N THR A 73 -5.42 -2.67 -12.32
CA THR A 73 -6.30 -2.84 -13.49
C THR A 73 -5.65 -3.75 -14.57
N PRO A 74 -5.26 -4.98 -14.22
CA PRO A 74 -4.44 -5.84 -15.08
C PRO A 74 -5.13 -6.33 -16.36
N ASN A 75 -6.46 -6.40 -16.40
CA ASN A 75 -7.21 -6.77 -17.59
C ASN A 75 -7.39 -5.57 -18.52
N PHE A 76 -7.56 -4.36 -17.97
CA PHE A 76 -7.60 -3.13 -18.77
C PHE A 76 -6.33 -2.95 -19.60
N PHE A 77 -5.16 -3.05 -18.97
CA PHE A 77 -3.88 -2.91 -19.68
C PHE A 77 -3.61 -4.01 -20.73
N ARG A 78 -4.32 -5.14 -20.66
CA ARG A 78 -4.17 -6.26 -21.59
C ARG A 78 -5.30 -6.36 -22.61
N GLY A 79 -6.25 -5.42 -22.61
CA GLY A 79 -7.44 -5.50 -23.47
C GLY A 79 -8.29 -6.75 -23.22
N LYS A 80 -8.29 -7.27 -21.99
CA LYS A 80 -9.06 -8.46 -21.61
C LYS A 80 -10.45 -8.09 -21.11
N PRO A 81 -11.42 -9.04 -21.16
CA PRO A 81 -12.70 -8.88 -20.49
C PRO A 81 -12.54 -8.46 -19.01
N GLU A 82 -13.53 -7.76 -18.48
CA GLU A 82 -13.53 -7.12 -17.14
C GLU A 82 -12.61 -5.89 -16.98
N GLY A 83 -11.79 -5.53 -17.97
CA GLY A 83 -10.88 -4.38 -17.87
C GLY A 83 -11.57 -3.05 -17.55
N GLU A 84 -12.67 -2.73 -18.23
CA GLU A 84 -13.46 -1.51 -17.97
C GLU A 84 -14.03 -1.47 -16.54
N LYS A 85 -14.46 -2.63 -16.03
CA LYS A 85 -14.97 -2.76 -14.65
C LYS A 85 -13.87 -2.56 -13.62
N GLU A 86 -12.64 -2.98 -13.91
CA GLU A 86 -11.48 -2.68 -13.04
C GLU A 86 -11.22 -1.17 -12.98
N VAL A 87 -11.33 -0.46 -14.12
CA VAL A 87 -11.22 1.01 -14.16
C VAL A 87 -12.35 1.67 -13.38
N GLU A 88 -13.59 1.20 -13.53
CA GLU A 88 -14.74 1.70 -12.76
C GLU A 88 -14.51 1.53 -11.24
N ASN A 89 -14.00 0.37 -10.82
CA ASN A 89 -13.65 0.09 -9.43
C ASN A 89 -12.51 0.97 -8.90
N LEU A 90 -11.52 1.26 -9.74
CA LEU A 90 -10.43 2.18 -9.43
C LEU A 90 -10.98 3.61 -9.23
N CYS A 91 -11.88 4.07 -10.10
CA CYS A 91 -12.56 5.37 -9.96
C CYS A 91 -13.38 5.45 -8.67
N LYS A 92 -14.17 4.41 -8.34
CA LYS A 92 -14.90 4.31 -7.06
C LYS A 92 -13.96 4.42 -5.86
N THR A 93 -12.78 3.81 -5.96
CA THR A 93 -11.77 3.91 -4.90
C THR A 93 -11.24 5.34 -4.77
N ILE A 94 -10.93 6.03 -5.87
CA ILE A 94 -10.47 7.42 -5.84
C ILE A 94 -11.53 8.34 -5.21
N MET A 95 -12.81 8.16 -5.55
CA MET A 95 -13.90 8.94 -4.95
C MET A 95 -13.95 8.73 -3.43
N ALA A 96 -13.89 7.47 -2.97
CA ALA A 96 -13.86 7.14 -1.53
C ALA A 96 -12.65 7.75 -0.80
N LEU A 97 -11.46 7.78 -1.44
CA LEU A 97 -10.28 8.45 -0.88
C LEU A 97 -10.48 9.96 -0.77
N GLY A 98 -11.12 10.58 -1.77
CA GLY A 98 -11.47 12.00 -1.79
C GLY A 98 -12.45 12.37 -0.66
N GLU A 99 -13.52 11.60 -0.50
CA GLU A 99 -14.48 11.74 0.62
C GLU A 99 -13.78 11.62 1.97
N ALA A 100 -12.84 10.68 2.09
CA ALA A 100 -12.02 10.51 3.28
C ALA A 100 -10.90 11.56 3.40
N SER A 101 -10.77 12.54 2.49
CA SER A 101 -9.69 13.53 2.45
C SER A 101 -8.29 12.90 2.58
N ILE A 102 -8.03 11.85 1.81
CA ILE A 102 -6.71 11.21 1.70
C ILE A 102 -6.00 11.79 0.46
N PRO A 103 -4.84 12.44 0.62
CA PRO A 103 -4.33 13.34 -0.41
C PRO A 103 -3.62 12.65 -1.59
N ILE A 104 -3.08 11.45 -1.41
CA ILE A 104 -2.25 10.80 -2.44
C ILE A 104 -2.79 9.41 -2.77
N ALA A 105 -3.29 9.27 -4.00
CA ALA A 105 -3.59 7.99 -4.62
C ALA A 105 -2.44 7.60 -5.56
N ARG A 106 -1.75 6.49 -5.29
CA ARG A 106 -0.68 5.98 -6.16
C ARG A 106 -1.25 4.92 -7.10
N PRO A 107 -1.28 5.16 -8.42
CA PRO A 107 -1.58 4.11 -9.38
C PRO A 107 -0.45 3.07 -9.41
N LEU A 108 -0.82 1.80 -9.61
CA LEU A 108 0.14 0.73 -9.87
C LEU A 108 0.04 0.34 -11.35
N LEU A 109 1.16 0.37 -12.06
CA LEU A 109 1.26 -0.11 -13.43
C LEU A 109 2.02 -1.44 -13.43
N ARG A 110 1.37 -2.52 -13.88
CA ARG A 110 2.06 -3.79 -14.11
C ARG A 110 3.03 -3.62 -15.27
N GLY A 111 4.30 -3.92 -15.05
CA GLY A 111 5.37 -3.80 -16.06
C GLY A 111 6.65 -3.16 -15.52
N THR A 112 6.58 -2.42 -14.41
CA THR A 112 7.78 -2.02 -13.68
C THR A 112 8.45 -3.29 -13.16
N PRO A 113 9.73 -3.57 -13.51
CA PRO A 113 10.47 -4.65 -12.87
C PRO A 113 10.39 -4.42 -11.36
N GLY A 114 9.79 -5.37 -10.64
CA GLY A 114 9.76 -5.27 -9.19
C GLY A 114 11.18 -5.11 -8.67
N VAL A 115 11.36 -4.30 -7.63
CA VAL A 115 12.58 -4.39 -6.82
C VAL A 115 12.45 -5.70 -6.04
N PHE A 116 12.87 -6.80 -6.65
CA PHE A 116 12.70 -8.13 -6.08
C PHE A 116 13.76 -8.38 -5.04
N MET A 117 13.34 -8.73 -3.82
CA MET A 117 14.25 -9.27 -2.83
C MET A 117 14.65 -10.69 -3.21
N THR A 118 15.92 -11.02 -3.02
CA THR A 118 16.43 -12.38 -3.24
C THR A 118 16.54 -13.16 -1.94
N HIS A 119 16.93 -12.50 -0.85
CA HIS A 119 17.10 -13.10 0.48
C HIS A 119 17.07 -12.03 1.58
N ILE A 120 17.03 -12.46 2.84
CA ILE A 120 17.31 -11.63 4.01
C ILE A 120 18.79 -11.81 4.35
N ALA A 121 19.55 -10.72 4.41
CA ALA A 121 20.95 -10.73 4.81
C ALA A 121 21.11 -10.11 6.20
N GLU A 122 22.18 -10.50 6.90
CA GLU A 122 22.63 -9.84 8.11
C GLU A 122 23.60 -8.71 7.76
N HIS A 123 23.37 -7.53 8.32
CA HIS A 123 24.15 -6.31 8.10
C HIS A 123 24.86 -5.92 9.40
N ARG A 124 25.55 -4.77 9.38
CA ARG A 124 26.28 -4.24 10.54
C ARG A 124 25.39 -4.24 11.79
N GLY A 125 25.93 -4.76 12.90
CA GLY A 125 25.21 -4.85 14.17
C GLY A 125 24.18 -5.96 14.26
N GLY A 126 24.24 -6.98 13.38
CA GLY A 126 23.31 -8.11 13.41
C GLY A 126 21.93 -7.81 12.81
N TYR A 127 21.77 -6.64 12.18
CA TYR A 127 20.49 -6.21 11.63
C TYR A 127 20.11 -7.01 10.39
N LYS A 128 18.92 -7.61 10.37
CA LYS A 128 18.43 -8.42 9.25
C LYS A 128 17.52 -7.59 8.35
N MET A 129 17.88 -7.44 7.08
CA MET A 129 17.06 -6.73 6.10
C MET A 129 17.09 -7.37 4.71
N ARG A 130 16.21 -6.86 3.85
CA ARG A 130 16.05 -7.31 2.46
C ARG A 130 17.34 -7.03 1.68
N ALA A 131 17.83 -8.04 0.97
CA ALA A 131 19.03 -7.95 0.14
C ALA A 131 18.79 -8.46 -1.29
N TYR A 132 19.68 -8.05 -2.18
CA TYR A 132 19.67 -8.41 -3.60
C TYR A 132 20.99 -9.09 -3.97
N ASP A 133 20.88 -10.26 -4.59
CA ASP A 133 21.98 -11.00 -5.20
C ASP A 133 21.63 -11.27 -6.67
N LEU A 134 22.49 -10.81 -7.59
CA LEU A 134 22.26 -10.93 -9.02
C LEU A 134 22.25 -12.39 -9.50
N HIS A 135 23.05 -13.26 -8.89
CA HIS A 135 23.14 -14.66 -9.28
C HIS A 135 21.88 -15.42 -8.86
N ALA A 136 21.44 -15.24 -7.61
CA ALA A 136 20.19 -15.78 -7.10
C ALA A 136 18.98 -15.26 -7.89
N ALA A 137 18.98 -13.98 -8.28
CA ALA A 137 17.93 -13.40 -9.11
C ALA A 137 17.83 -14.09 -10.49
N LYS A 138 18.96 -14.36 -11.15
CA LYS A 138 19.00 -15.04 -12.46
C LYS A 138 18.54 -16.50 -12.41
N GLN A 139 18.72 -17.16 -11.27
CA GLN A 139 18.24 -18.55 -11.07
C GLN A 139 16.73 -18.63 -10.82
N ARG A 140 16.10 -17.52 -10.42
CA ARG A 140 14.67 -17.47 -10.15
C ARG A 140 13.92 -17.36 -11.49
N GLN A 141 13.26 -18.45 -11.92
CA GLN A 141 12.51 -18.43 -13.18
C GLN A 141 11.43 -17.33 -13.16
N PRO A 142 11.36 -16.46 -14.18
CA PRO A 142 10.27 -15.50 -14.32
C PRO A 142 8.97 -16.27 -14.61
N GLY A 143 8.04 -16.34 -13.65
CA GLY A 143 6.72 -16.92 -13.90
C GLY A 143 6.00 -17.62 -12.75
N LYS A 144 6.60 -17.76 -11.57
CA LYS A 144 5.89 -18.24 -10.37
C LYS A 144 5.58 -17.07 -9.42
N LEU A 145 4.47 -16.40 -9.70
CA LEU A 145 3.68 -15.62 -8.73
C LEU A 145 2.22 -16.06 -8.88
#